data_AF-A0A9N9CVX1-F1
#
_entry.id   AF-A0A9N9CVX1-F1
#
_cell.length_a   1.000
_cell.length_b   1.000
_cell.length_c   1.000
_cell.angle_alpha   90.00
_cell.angle_beta   90.00
_cell.angle_gamma   90.00
#
_symmetry.space_group_name_H-M   'P 1'
#
loop_
_entity.id
_entity.type
_entity.pdbx_description
1 polymer ?
#
loop_
_entity_poly.entity_id
_entity_poly.type
_entity_poly.pdbx_seq_one_letter_code
_entity_poly.pdbx_strand_id
1 'polypeptide(L)' 'MYPQNVGILAIEIYFPKRFIDQAELEQFDGVSAGKYTIGLGQTQMGYCDDREDLIL' A
#
# COMPACT_ATOMS: atom_id res chain seq x y z
N MET A 1 -18.07 31.45 20.85
CA MET A 1 -18.64 30.09 20.93
C MET A 1 -17.75 29.19 20.09
N TYR A 2 -17.21 28.10 20.67
CA TYR A 2 -16.35 27.17 19.93
C TYR A 2 -17.20 26.12 19.21
N PRO A 3 -16.86 25.75 17.97
CA PRO A 3 -17.58 24.70 17.24
C PRO A 3 -17.52 23.38 18.03
N GLN A 4 -18.68 22.72 18.12
CA GLN A 4 -18.84 21.45 18.82
C GLN A 4 -18.81 20.30 17.82
N ASN A 5 -18.38 19.11 18.28
CA ASN A 5 -18.35 17.88 17.48
C ASN A 5 -17.51 17.96 16.20
N VAL A 6 -16.40 18.72 16.26
CA VAL A 6 -15.42 18.77 15.18
C VAL A 6 -14.66 17.45 15.16
N GLY A 7 -14.69 16.76 14.02
CA GLY A 7 -14.03 15.49 13.82
C GLY A 7 -14.20 15.00 12.39
N ILE A 8 -13.64 13.83 12.11
CA ILE A 8 -13.78 13.18 10.81
C ILE A 8 -15.22 12.67 10.67
N LEU A 9 -15.94 13.17 9.67
CA LEU A 9 -17.31 12.74 9.38
C LEU A 9 -17.35 11.58 8.38
N ALA A 10 -16.37 11.52 7.47
CA ALA A 10 -16.23 10.48 6.47
C ALA A 10 -14.76 10.34 6.05
N ILE A 11 -14.40 9.15 5.56
CA ILE A 11 -13.12 8.85 4.93
C ILE A 11 -13.43 8.03 3.69
N GLU A 12 -12.79 8.39 2.58
CA GLU A 12 -12.74 7.58 1.36
C GLU A 12 -11.28 7.26 1.08
N ILE A 13 -11.04 6.07 0.53
CA ILE A 13 -9.69 5.60 0.25
C ILE A 13 -9.62 5.00 -1.14
N TYR A 14 -8.54 5.34 -1.84
CA TYR A 14 -8.20 4.80 -3.15
C TYR A 14 -6.81 4.16 -3.06
N PHE A 15 -6.64 3.04 -3.77
CA PHE A 15 -5.35 2.40 -3.97
C PHE A 15 -5.21 2.05 -5.45
N PRO A 16 -3.97 2.03 -5.99
CA PRO A 16 -3.73 1.56 -7.34
C PRO A 16 -4.27 0.14 -7.55
N LYS A 17 -4.66 -0.16 -8.79
CA LYS A 17 -5.28 -1.47 -9.12
C LYS A 17 -4.28 -2.62 -9.22
N ARG A 18 -2.98 -2.31 -9.25
CA ARG A 18 -1.91 -3.29 -9.44
C ARG A 18 -1.07 -3.39 -8.18
N PHE A 19 -0.57 -4.59 -7.93
CA PHE A 19 0.35 -4.88 -6.84
C PHE A 19 1.39 -5.90 -7.26
N ILE A 20 2.45 -6.00 -6.45
CA ILE A 20 3.47 -7.05 -6.51
C ILE A 20 3.29 -7.94 -5.28
N ASP A 21 3.30 -9.25 -5.46
CA ASP A 21 3.30 -10.21 -4.35
C ASP A 21 4.69 -10.25 -3.71
N GLN A 22 4.75 -10.14 -2.38
CA GLN A 22 6.02 -10.04 -1.67
C GLN A 22 6.83 -11.35 -1.68
N ALA A 23 6.18 -12.51 -1.75
CA ALA A 23 6.90 -13.78 -1.88
C ALA A 23 7.50 -13.95 -3.28
N GLU A 24 6.85 -13.41 -4.31
CA GLU A 24 7.42 -13.34 -5.66
C GLU A 24 8.59 -12.34 -5.73
N LEU A 25 8.47 -11.19 -5.07
CA LEU A 25 9.55 -10.21 -4.99
C LEU A 25 10.78 -10.75 -4.23
N GLU A 26 10.58 -11.54 -3.18
CA GLU A 26 11.67 -12.24 -2.48
C GLU A 26 12.46 -13.15 -3.42
N GLN A 27 11.75 -13.92 -4.26
CA GLN A 27 12.37 -14.81 -5.26
C GLN A 27 13.11 -14.01 -6.32
N PHE A 28 12.51 -12.92 -6.82
CA PHE A 28 13.11 -12.06 -7.83
C PHE A 28 14.40 -11.41 -7.33
N ASP A 29 14.41 -10.88 -6.10
CA ASP A 29 15.57 -10.25 -5.48
C ASP A 29 16.64 -11.26 -5.00
N GLY A 30 16.34 -12.55 -5.04
CA GLY A 30 17.23 -13.61 -4.56
C GLY A 30 17.49 -13.56 -3.05
N VAL A 31 16.54 -13.02 -2.28
CA VAL A 31 16.63 -12.95 -0.82
C VAL A 31 16.03 -14.21 -0.19
N SER A 32 16.32 -14.41 1.10
CA SER A 32 15.73 -15.52 1.85
C SER A 32 14.21 -15.41 1.91
N ALA A 33 13.53 -16.54 1.70
CA ALA A 33 12.09 -16.65 1.92
C ALA A 33 11.72 -16.15 3.33
N GLY A 34 10.67 -15.34 3.44
CA GLY A 34 10.24 -14.76 4.71
C GLY A 34 10.87 -13.41 5.03
N LYS A 35 11.86 -12.92 4.26
CA LYS A 35 12.50 -11.62 4.56
C LYS A 35 11.49 -10.47 4.54
N TYR A 36 10.64 -10.41 3.51
CA TYR A 36 9.63 -9.38 3.33
C TYR A 36 8.30 -9.79 3.98
N THR A 37 7.91 -11.05 3.81
CA THR A 37 6.63 -11.56 4.31
C THR A 37 6.57 -11.70 5.83
N ILE A 38 7.66 -12.13 6.47
CA ILE A 38 7.74 -12.33 7.93
C ILE A 38 8.57 -11.21 8.57
N GLY A 39 9.77 -10.95 8.02
CA GLY A 39 10.70 -9.97 8.58
C GLY A 39 10.15 -8.54 8.54
N LEU A 40 9.48 -8.17 7.44
CA LEU A 40 8.84 -6.85 7.29
C LEU A 40 7.32 -6.88 7.47
N GLY A 41 6.71 -8.08 7.54
CA GLY A 41 5.26 -8.24 7.68
C GLY A 41 4.45 -7.75 6.46
N GLN A 42 5.06 -7.73 5.27
CA GLN A 42 4.42 -7.25 4.04
C GLN A 42 3.87 -8.41 3.22
N THR A 43 2.62 -8.29 2.75
CA THR A 43 2.03 -9.31 1.85
C THR A 43 2.05 -8.87 0.40
N GLN A 44 1.68 -7.61 0.14
CA GLN A 44 1.56 -7.05 -1.21
C GLN A 44 2.03 -5.60 -1.19
N MET A 45 2.54 -5.11 -2.33
CA MET A 45 2.92 -3.72 -2.52
C MET A 45 2.23 -3.15 -3.76
N GLY A 46 1.33 -2.19 -3.56
CA GLY A 46 0.68 -1.46 -4.65
C GLY A 46 1.68 -0.55 -5.38
N TYR A 47 1.49 -0.39 -6.69
CA TYR A 47 2.29 0.53 -7.50
C TYR A 47 1.43 1.20 -8.58
N CYS A 48 1.79 2.42 -8.94
CA CYS A 48 1.14 3.17 -10.01
C CYS A 48 1.78 2.82 -11.37
N ASP A 49 0.97 2.75 -12.42
CA ASP A 49 1.47 2.75 -13.80
C ASP A 49 1.59 4.18 -14.36
N ASP A 50 1.89 4.31 -15.65
CA ASP A 50 2.05 5.59 -16.34
C ASP A 50 0.76 6.41 -16.45
N ARG A 51 -0.39 5.84 -16.05
CA ARG A 51 -1.72 6.47 -16.06
C ARG A 51 -2.24 6.85 -14.68
N GLU A 52 -1.52 6.51 -13.62
CA GLU A 52 -1.88 6.81 -12.23
C GLU A 52 -0.85 7.81 -11.67
N ASP A 53 -1.29 9.03 -11.35
CA ASP A 53 -0.44 10.09 -10.81
C ASP A 53 -1.04 10.66 -9.51
N LEU A 54 -0.55 11.82 -9.04
CA LEU A 54 -1.07 12.42 -7.80
C LEU A 54 -2.47 13.01 -7.97
N ILE A 55 -2.83 13.44 -9.18
CA ILE A 55 -4.04 14.20 -9.47
C ILE A 55 -5.18 13.27 -9.91
N LEU A 56 -4.86 12.06 -10.38
CA LEU A 56 -5.78 11.06 -10.90
C LEU A 56 -5.78 9.75 -10.11
#